data_AF-A0A9P5Z419-F1
#
_entry.id   AF-A0A9P5Z419-F1
#
_cell.length_a   1.000
_cell.length_b   1.000
_cell.length_c   1.000
_cell.angle_alpha   90.00
_cell.angle_beta   90.00
_cell.angle_gamma   90.00
#
_symmetry.space_group_name_H-M   'P 1'
#
loop_
_entity.id
_entity.type
_entity.pdbx_description
1 polymer ?
#
loop_
_entity_poly.entity_id
_entity_poly.type
_entity_poly.pdbx_seq_one_letter_code
_entity_poly.pdbx_strand_id
1 'polypeptide(L)'
;MAESSKPAEDSESPKTSPLYCDPHADVTFVSADGITFKLHSKYFGAVSAGFSAPETTLVDLPVTSTEPATVLEFLFQFIHPPCGCEQFHQPSVMKTPILLFFDLATAAEKYVVYAAMNVCLTRMYYELYASHPVKVLNHAANHGYVELADKAAIKTMSLLNPLRDTLGGLTDPKVAVKWVCRRNEWILSSI
;
A
#
# COMPACT_ATOMS: atom_id res chain seq x y z
N MET A 1 -6.00 41.95 37.23
CA MET A 1 -4.69 41.69 36.59
C MET A 1 -4.56 40.18 36.42
N ALA A 2 -4.46 39.76 35.16
CA ALA A 2 -4.03 38.48 34.63
C ALA A 2 -4.59 37.18 35.23
N GLU A 3 -5.64 36.71 34.56
CA GLU A 3 -6.08 35.32 34.47
C GLU A 3 -4.97 34.47 33.82
N SER A 4 -4.50 33.45 34.53
CA SER A 4 -3.53 32.49 34.01
C SER A 4 -4.27 31.20 33.64
N SER A 5 -4.90 31.21 32.47
CA SER A 5 -5.46 30.02 31.84
C SER A 5 -4.33 29.06 31.48
N LYS A 6 -4.27 27.95 32.20
CA LYS A 6 -3.45 26.78 31.87
C LYS A 6 -4.01 26.15 30.59
N PRO A 7 -3.24 25.92 29.53
CA PRO A 7 -3.75 25.19 28.38
C PRO A 7 -4.06 23.75 28.82
N ALA A 8 -5.28 23.31 28.56
CA ALA A 8 -5.65 21.91 28.61
C ALA A 8 -4.86 21.19 27.51
N GLU A 9 -3.83 20.44 27.90
CA GLU A 9 -3.35 19.34 27.09
C GLU A 9 -4.51 18.34 27.00
N ASP A 10 -5.26 18.38 25.90
CA ASP A 10 -6.10 17.27 25.48
C ASP A 10 -5.17 16.07 25.21
N SER A 11 -4.85 15.32 26.26
CA SER A 11 -4.28 13.98 26.13
C SER A 11 -5.39 13.06 25.65
N GLU A 12 -5.77 13.17 24.37
CA GLU A 12 -6.62 12.20 23.70
C GLU A 12 -5.87 10.87 23.78
N SER A 13 -6.38 9.92 24.56
CA SER A 13 -5.75 8.63 24.77
C SER A 13 -5.53 7.95 23.40
N PRO A 14 -4.35 7.33 23.17
CA PRO A 14 -4.02 6.78 21.87
C PRO A 14 -5.06 5.73 21.46
N LYS A 15 -5.81 6.03 20.39
CA LYS A 15 -6.79 5.11 19.80
C LYS A 15 -6.03 3.89 19.30
N THR A 16 -6.33 2.73 19.87
CA THR A 16 -5.65 1.46 19.54
C THR A 16 -6.57 0.59 18.70
N SER A 17 -6.05 -0.11 17.69
CA SER A 17 -6.86 -1.02 16.85
C SER A 17 -7.45 -2.15 17.71
N PRO A 18 -8.75 -2.44 17.59
CA PRO A 18 -9.39 -3.52 18.37
C PRO A 18 -8.92 -4.91 17.93
N LEU A 19 -8.44 -5.05 16.68
CA LEU A 19 -7.96 -6.33 16.13
C LEU A 19 -6.50 -6.62 16.49
N TYR A 20 -5.73 -5.57 16.79
CA TYR A 20 -4.28 -5.63 16.97
C TYR A 20 -3.85 -4.85 18.22
N CYS A 21 -4.24 -5.38 19.38
CA CYS A 21 -3.98 -4.81 20.69
C CYS A 21 -3.52 -5.90 21.66
N ASP A 22 -2.43 -6.60 21.33
CA ASP A 22 -1.89 -7.63 22.22
C ASP A 22 -1.10 -6.98 23.39
N PRO A 23 -1.41 -7.27 24.66
CA PRO A 23 -0.66 -6.77 25.82
C PRO A 23 0.81 -7.24 25.86
N HIS A 24 1.13 -8.34 25.18
CA HIS A 24 2.46 -8.95 25.13
C HIS A 24 3.20 -8.68 23.81
N ALA A 25 2.71 -7.74 23.00
CA ALA A 25 3.38 -7.29 21.79
C ALA A 25 4.78 -6.73 22.08
N ASP A 26 5.73 -7.02 21.20
CA ASP A 26 7.11 -6.54 21.23
C ASP A 26 7.39 -5.47 20.15
N VAL A 27 6.42 -5.17 19.30
CA VAL A 27 6.49 -4.06 18.33
C VAL A 27 5.19 -3.26 18.33
N THR A 28 5.34 -1.93 18.25
CA THR A 28 4.22 -0.99 18.14
C THR A 28 4.34 -0.17 16.87
N PHE A 29 3.28 -0.15 16.06
CA PHE A 29 3.15 0.72 14.88
C PHE A 29 2.10 1.80 15.13
N VAL A 30 2.30 2.99 14.57
CA VAL A 30 1.34 4.09 14.61
C VAL A 30 1.05 4.54 13.19
N SER A 31 -0.22 4.52 12.80
CA SER A 31 -0.67 4.99 11.48
C SER A 31 -0.60 6.51 11.35
N ALA A 32 -0.72 7.02 10.13
CA ALA A 32 -0.74 8.45 9.85
C ALA A 32 -1.91 9.20 10.51
N ASP A 33 -3.03 8.51 10.75
CA ASP A 33 -4.22 8.99 11.48
C ASP A 33 -4.17 8.70 12.98
N GLY A 34 -3.01 8.31 13.52
CA GLY A 34 -2.75 8.21 14.96
C GLY A 34 -3.27 6.93 15.64
N ILE A 35 -3.64 5.91 14.86
CA ILE A 35 -4.07 4.61 15.41
C ILE A 35 -2.85 3.76 15.74
N THR A 36 -2.84 3.22 16.95
CA THR A 36 -1.76 2.35 17.45
C THR A 36 -2.08 0.88 17.20
N PHE A 37 -1.08 0.11 16.76
CA PHE A 37 -1.13 -1.33 16.54
C PHE A 37 -0.04 -2.00 17.36
N LYS A 38 -0.42 -2.97 18.20
CA LYS A 38 0.49 -3.73 19.05
C LYS A 38 0.56 -5.17 18.54
N LEU A 39 1.71 -5.56 17.99
CA LEU A 39 1.92 -6.79 17.22
C LEU A 39 3.15 -7.56 17.72
N HIS A 40 3.27 -8.83 17.32
CA HIS A 40 4.48 -9.63 17.58
C HIS A 40 5.41 -9.67 16.36
N SER A 41 6.65 -9.20 16.54
CA SER A 41 7.72 -9.13 15.54
C SER A 41 8.03 -10.50 14.91
N LYS A 42 7.84 -11.59 15.66
CA LYS A 42 8.02 -12.98 15.20
C LYS A 42 7.23 -13.32 13.93
N TYR A 43 6.12 -12.63 13.67
CA TYR A 43 5.32 -12.87 12.47
C TYR A 43 5.83 -12.12 11.24
N PHE A 44 6.73 -11.16 11.38
CA PHE A 44 7.18 -10.29 10.28
C PHE A 44 8.40 -10.85 9.53
N GLY A 45 9.41 -11.35 10.26
CA GLY A 45 10.75 -11.61 9.70
C GLY A 45 10.81 -12.57 8.52
N ALA A 46 9.83 -13.47 8.36
CA ALA A 46 9.77 -14.41 7.23
C ALA A 46 8.84 -13.95 6.08
N VAL A 47 7.95 -12.98 6.32
CA VAL A 47 6.85 -12.62 5.40
C VAL A 47 6.93 -11.18 4.90
N SER A 48 7.81 -10.37 5.48
CA SER A 48 8.08 -8.99 5.11
C SER A 48 9.57 -8.66 5.26
N ALA A 49 10.11 -7.89 4.31
CA ALA A 49 11.47 -7.32 4.43
C ALA A 49 11.47 -5.83 4.83
N GLY A 50 10.35 -5.12 4.67
CA GLY A 50 10.25 -3.70 5.00
C GLY A 50 9.85 -3.41 6.43
N PHE A 51 9.36 -4.41 7.17
CA PHE A 51 9.04 -4.33 8.60
C PHE A 51 10.14 -4.92 9.49
N SER A 52 11.41 -4.77 9.11
CA SER A 52 12.49 -5.16 10.01
C SER A 52 12.45 -4.26 11.25
N ALA A 53 12.21 -4.85 12.42
CA ALA A 53 12.39 -4.14 13.68
C ALA A 53 13.82 -3.60 13.73
N PRO A 54 14.04 -2.34 14.12
CA PRO A 54 15.40 -1.81 14.20
C PRO A 54 16.24 -2.72 15.11
N GLU A 55 17.34 -3.25 14.58
CA GLU A 55 18.27 -4.17 15.28
C GLU A 55 18.93 -3.53 16.53
N THR A 56 18.59 -2.28 16.86
CA THR A 56 19.29 -1.47 17.86
C THR A 56 18.29 -0.78 18.80
N THR A 57 17.97 -1.49 19.90
CA THR A 57 17.85 -0.93 21.27
C THR A 57 16.88 0.22 21.57
N LEU A 58 15.76 0.38 20.86
CA LEU A 58 14.63 1.19 21.36
C LEU A 58 13.38 0.33 21.42
N VAL A 59 13.36 -0.58 22.40
CA VAL A 59 12.28 -1.57 22.64
C VAL A 59 10.92 -0.91 22.88
N ASP A 60 10.86 0.41 23.06
CA ASP A 60 9.64 1.13 23.42
C ASP A 60 9.23 2.28 22.46
N LEU A 61 9.95 2.51 21.35
CA LEU A 61 9.58 3.61 20.45
C LEU A 61 8.60 3.12 19.35
N PRO A 62 7.40 3.70 19.23
CA PRO A 62 6.46 3.34 18.17
C PRO A 62 7.02 3.68 16.79
N VAL A 63 6.89 2.75 15.85
CA VAL A 63 7.23 2.94 14.43
C VAL A 63 6.09 3.71 13.75
N THR A 64 6.36 4.95 13.35
CA THR A 64 5.37 5.79 12.66
C THR A 64 5.31 5.47 11.18
N SER A 65 4.09 5.31 10.68
CA SER A 65 3.77 4.94 9.30
C SER A 65 3.13 6.12 8.56
N THR A 66 3.29 6.18 7.24
CA THR A 66 2.65 7.22 6.40
C THR A 66 1.26 6.83 5.92
N GLU A 67 0.86 5.58 6.13
CA GLU A 67 -0.39 4.99 5.69
C GLU A 67 -1.48 5.17 6.77
N PRO A 68 -2.74 5.35 6.35
CA PRO A 68 -3.86 5.37 7.28
C PRO A 68 -4.08 3.98 7.89
N ALA A 69 -4.76 3.95 9.04
CA ALA A 69 -5.03 2.74 9.81
C ALA A 69 -5.72 1.66 8.97
N THR A 70 -6.63 2.04 8.07
CA THR A 70 -7.36 1.11 7.20
C THR A 70 -6.46 0.31 6.26
N VAL A 71 -5.39 0.93 5.74
CA VAL A 71 -4.41 0.27 4.88
C VAL A 71 -3.51 -0.64 5.70
N LEU A 72 -3.02 -0.15 6.85
CA LEU A 72 -2.15 -0.94 7.73
C LEU A 72 -2.87 -2.16 8.30
N GLU A 73 -4.12 -2.00 8.74
CA GLU A 73 -4.90 -3.12 9.27
C GLU A 73 -5.11 -4.20 8.20
N PHE A 74 -5.38 -3.81 6.95
CA PHE A 74 -5.48 -4.76 5.84
C PHE A 74 -4.12 -5.43 5.58
N LEU A 75 -3.04 -4.66 5.60
CA LEU A 75 -1.69 -5.20 5.38
C LEU A 75 -1.28 -6.18 6.48
N PHE A 76 -1.58 -5.86 7.75
CA PHE A 76 -1.31 -6.73 8.89
C PHE A 76 -2.10 -8.04 8.84
N GLN A 77 -3.28 -8.09 8.22
CA GLN A 77 -4.00 -9.34 8.00
C GLN A 77 -3.25 -10.32 7.07
N PHE A 78 -2.23 -9.89 6.33
CA PHE A 78 -1.34 -10.82 5.60
C PHE A 78 -0.21 -11.39 6.44
N ILE A 79 0.09 -10.76 7.57
CA ILE A 79 1.30 -10.99 8.39
C ILE A 79 0.94 -11.65 9.71
N HIS A 80 -0.02 -11.08 10.43
CA HIS A 80 -0.28 -11.35 11.83
C HIS A 80 -1.74 -11.77 12.05
N PRO A 81 -1.99 -12.89 12.77
CA PRO A 81 -3.33 -13.26 13.20
C PRO A 81 -3.99 -12.17 14.06
N PRO A 82 -5.23 -11.75 13.78
CA PRO A 82 -5.95 -10.83 14.67
C PRO A 82 -6.11 -11.41 16.08
N CYS A 83 -6.15 -10.55 17.10
CA CYS A 83 -6.39 -10.94 18.48
C CYS A 83 -7.72 -11.70 18.61
N GLY A 84 -7.71 -12.84 19.32
CA GLY A 84 -8.90 -13.67 19.52
C GLY A 84 -9.31 -14.53 18.31
N CYS A 85 -8.50 -14.57 17.25
CA CYS A 85 -8.77 -15.41 16.09
C CYS A 85 -8.21 -16.82 16.29
N GLU A 86 -9.08 -17.84 16.27
CA GLU A 86 -8.68 -19.25 16.34
C GLU A 86 -8.25 -19.82 14.97
N GLN A 87 -8.74 -19.23 13.86
CA GLN A 87 -8.49 -19.68 12.50
C GLN A 87 -8.11 -18.51 11.59
N PHE A 88 -6.83 -18.42 11.26
CA PHE A 88 -6.28 -17.34 10.45
C PHE A 88 -6.28 -17.67 8.95
N HIS A 89 -6.87 -16.78 8.17
CA HIS A 89 -6.83 -16.81 6.71
C HIS A 89 -6.40 -15.44 6.18
N GLN A 90 -5.55 -15.44 5.16
CA GLN A 90 -5.17 -14.19 4.49
C GLN A 90 -6.39 -13.55 3.82
N PRO A 91 -6.49 -12.21 3.83
CA PRO A 91 -7.66 -11.52 3.32
C PRO A 91 -7.72 -11.60 1.79
N SER A 92 -8.92 -11.59 1.24
CA SER A 92 -9.10 -11.49 -0.20
C SER A 92 -9.00 -10.04 -0.65
N VAL A 93 -8.20 -9.77 -1.68
CA VAL A 93 -8.12 -8.44 -2.31
C VAL A 93 -9.15 -8.25 -3.44
N MET A 94 -9.94 -9.28 -3.79
CA MET A 94 -10.79 -9.27 -4.99
C MET A 94 -11.98 -8.33 -4.91
N LYS A 95 -12.50 -8.08 -3.70
CA LYS A 95 -13.65 -7.20 -3.47
C LYS A 95 -13.27 -5.87 -2.83
N THR A 96 -11.98 -5.60 -2.70
CA THR A 96 -11.47 -4.36 -2.12
C THR A 96 -11.83 -3.18 -3.02
N PRO A 97 -12.38 -2.07 -2.47
CA PRO A 97 -12.61 -0.83 -3.21
C PRO A 97 -11.34 -0.36 -3.92
N ILE A 98 -11.49 0.17 -5.13
CA ILE A 98 -10.33 0.41 -6.01
C ILE A 98 -9.29 1.37 -5.43
N LEU A 99 -9.72 2.40 -4.68
CA LEU A 99 -8.80 3.34 -4.03
C LEU A 99 -7.97 2.63 -2.96
N LEU A 100 -8.64 1.98 -2.01
CA LEU A 100 -8.00 1.18 -0.97
C LEU A 100 -7.10 0.08 -1.55
N PHE A 101 -7.49 -0.54 -2.66
CA PHE A 101 -6.67 -1.56 -3.32
C PHE A 101 -5.31 -1.02 -3.80
N PHE A 102 -5.28 0.16 -4.44
CA PHE A 102 -4.01 0.73 -4.90
C PHE A 102 -3.16 1.29 -3.77
N ASP A 103 -3.79 1.81 -2.71
CA ASP A 103 -3.08 2.22 -1.48
C ASP A 103 -2.46 0.99 -0.80
N LEU A 104 -3.21 -0.11 -0.69
CA LEU A 104 -2.71 -1.40 -0.19
C LEU A 104 -1.57 -1.95 -1.05
N ALA A 105 -1.73 -1.95 -2.38
CA ALA A 105 -0.69 -2.47 -3.27
C ALA A 105 0.61 -1.66 -3.15
N THR A 106 0.51 -0.33 -3.03
CA THR A 106 1.67 0.55 -2.83
C THR A 106 2.32 0.31 -1.47
N ALA A 107 1.53 0.16 -0.41
CA ALA A 107 2.04 -0.18 0.92
C ALA A 107 2.69 -1.58 0.95
N ALA A 108 2.11 -2.56 0.25
CA ALA A 108 2.65 -3.90 0.15
C ALA A 108 4.04 -3.93 -0.49
N GLU A 109 4.26 -3.13 -1.54
CA GLU A 109 5.57 -2.95 -2.16
C GLU A 109 6.55 -2.23 -1.22
N LYS A 110 6.12 -1.11 -0.61
CA LYS A 110 6.93 -0.32 0.33
C LYS A 110 7.45 -1.17 1.50
N TYR A 111 6.57 -1.98 2.09
CA TYR A 111 6.89 -2.84 3.21
C TYR A 111 7.31 -4.25 2.79
N VAL A 112 7.41 -4.52 1.50
CA VAL A 112 7.82 -5.79 0.90
C VAL A 112 7.05 -6.97 1.52
N VAL A 113 5.73 -6.88 1.58
CA VAL A 113 4.85 -7.93 2.15
C VAL A 113 4.52 -8.92 1.04
N TYR A 114 5.31 -9.99 0.95
CA TYR A 114 5.35 -10.88 -0.22
C TYR A 114 3.98 -11.44 -0.63
N ALA A 115 3.17 -11.86 0.35
CA ALA A 115 1.85 -12.41 0.08
C ALA A 115 0.89 -11.35 -0.51
N ALA A 116 0.90 -10.13 0.05
CA ALA A 116 0.08 -9.03 -0.41
C ALA A 116 0.50 -8.58 -1.82
N MET A 117 1.81 -8.45 -2.08
CA MET A 117 2.36 -8.14 -3.40
C MET A 117 1.85 -9.13 -4.44
N ASN A 118 1.98 -10.43 -4.18
CA ASN A 118 1.58 -11.48 -5.11
C ASN A 118 0.08 -11.43 -5.46
N VAL A 119 -0.80 -11.29 -4.45
CA VAL A 119 -2.25 -11.26 -4.71
C VAL A 119 -2.68 -9.96 -5.39
N CYS A 120 -2.05 -8.83 -5.06
CA CYS A 120 -2.30 -7.55 -5.73
C CYS A 120 -1.87 -7.62 -7.20
N LEU A 121 -0.68 -8.12 -7.49
CA LEU A 121 -0.19 -8.29 -8.87
C LEU A 121 -1.07 -9.23 -9.68
N THR A 122 -1.50 -10.34 -9.07
CA THR A 122 -2.42 -11.29 -9.71
C THR A 122 -3.72 -10.59 -10.11
N ARG A 123 -4.34 -9.86 -9.18
CA ARG A 123 -5.58 -9.11 -9.48
C ARG A 123 -5.36 -8.05 -10.57
N MET A 124 -4.24 -7.33 -10.52
CA MET A 124 -3.91 -6.35 -11.57
C MET A 124 -3.77 -7.01 -12.94
N TYR A 125 -3.09 -8.15 -13.01
CA TYR A 125 -2.77 -8.85 -14.25
C TYR A 125 -4.00 -9.43 -14.95
N TYR A 126 -4.97 -9.94 -14.19
CA TYR A 126 -6.14 -10.64 -14.73
C TYR A 126 -7.40 -9.77 -14.81
N GLU A 127 -7.59 -8.81 -13.92
CA GLU A 127 -8.84 -8.06 -13.79
C GLU A 127 -8.65 -6.56 -14.07
N LEU A 128 -7.69 -5.91 -13.39
CA LEU A 128 -7.66 -4.44 -13.33
C LEU A 128 -6.95 -3.79 -14.51
N TYR A 129 -6.05 -4.47 -15.21
CA TYR A 129 -5.35 -3.87 -16.36
C TYR A 129 -6.31 -3.41 -17.47
N ALA A 130 -7.49 -4.03 -17.59
CA ALA A 130 -8.49 -3.67 -18.59
C ALA A 130 -9.42 -2.54 -18.11
N SER A 131 -9.82 -2.55 -16.84
CA SER A 131 -10.77 -1.57 -16.28
C SER A 131 -10.10 -0.30 -15.74
N HIS A 132 -8.86 -0.41 -15.26
CA HIS A 132 -8.08 0.67 -14.66
C HIS A 132 -6.64 0.72 -15.22
N PRO A 133 -6.47 0.76 -16.55
CA PRO A 133 -5.17 0.58 -17.19
C PRO A 133 -4.12 1.61 -16.75
N VAL A 134 -4.52 2.87 -16.52
CA VAL A 134 -3.59 3.94 -16.10
C VAL A 134 -3.03 3.69 -14.71
N LYS A 135 -3.87 3.28 -13.74
CA LYS A 135 -3.42 2.99 -12.37
C LYS A 135 -2.52 1.75 -12.33
N VAL A 136 -2.87 0.71 -13.09
CA VAL A 136 -2.05 -0.50 -13.22
C VAL A 136 -0.71 -0.18 -13.88
N LEU A 137 -0.71 0.62 -14.94
CA LEU A 137 0.53 1.07 -15.60
C LEU A 137 1.44 1.83 -14.62
N ASN A 138 0.87 2.79 -13.87
CA ASN A 138 1.62 3.57 -12.89
C ASN A 138 2.25 2.67 -11.82
N HIS A 139 1.47 1.75 -11.24
CA HIS A 139 1.97 0.82 -10.25
C HIS A 139 3.04 -0.13 -10.82
N ALA A 140 2.75 -0.78 -11.95
CA ALA A 140 3.64 -1.76 -12.56
C ALA A 140 4.98 -1.15 -13.00
N ALA A 141 4.94 0.04 -13.60
CA ALA A 141 6.15 0.72 -14.06
C ALA A 141 7.04 1.19 -12.90
N ASN A 142 6.45 1.68 -11.80
CA ASN A 142 7.20 2.16 -10.63
C ASN A 142 7.90 1.02 -9.86
N HIS A 143 7.37 -0.20 -9.92
CA HIS A 143 7.91 -1.36 -9.19
C HIS A 143 8.62 -2.38 -10.10
N GLY A 144 8.82 -2.06 -11.39
CA GLY A 144 9.63 -2.88 -12.30
C GLY A 144 8.91 -4.08 -12.91
N TYR A 145 7.58 -4.15 -12.83
CA TYR A 145 6.77 -5.22 -13.46
C TYR A 145 6.56 -4.96 -14.95
N VAL A 146 7.62 -5.14 -15.74
CA VAL A 146 7.70 -4.75 -17.17
C VAL A 146 6.56 -5.35 -18.01
N GLU A 147 6.30 -6.65 -17.88
CA GLU A 147 5.25 -7.31 -18.68
C GLU A 147 3.85 -6.77 -18.39
N LEU A 148 3.54 -6.54 -17.11
CA LEU A 148 2.26 -5.96 -16.70
C LEU A 148 2.16 -4.50 -17.13
N ALA A 149 3.26 -3.74 -17.04
CA ALA A 149 3.32 -2.36 -17.50
C ALA A 149 3.05 -2.26 -19.00
N ASP A 150 3.70 -3.10 -19.82
CA ASP A 150 3.49 -3.13 -21.27
C ASP A 150 2.05 -3.54 -21.62
N LYS A 151 1.52 -4.55 -20.94
CA LYS A 151 0.13 -5.01 -21.09
C LYS A 151 -0.87 -3.90 -20.77
N ALA A 152 -0.65 -3.16 -19.69
CA ALA A 152 -1.49 -2.03 -19.29
C ALA A 152 -1.33 -0.84 -20.24
N ALA A 153 -0.10 -0.56 -20.70
CA ALA A 153 0.19 0.50 -21.66
C ALA A 153 -0.60 0.31 -22.97
N ILE A 154 -0.64 -0.91 -23.51
CA ILE A 154 -1.46 -1.21 -24.70
C ILE A 154 -2.92 -0.85 -24.46
N LYS A 155 -3.48 -1.17 -23.28
CA LYS A 155 -4.87 -0.82 -22.94
C LYS A 155 -5.10 0.68 -22.80
N THR A 156 -4.11 1.44 -22.32
CA THR A 156 -4.22 2.92 -22.27
C THR A 156 -4.31 3.56 -23.67
N MET A 157 -3.76 2.92 -24.70
CA MET A 157 -3.82 3.46 -26.07
C MET A 157 -5.23 3.38 -26.67
N SER A 158 -6.08 2.49 -26.16
CA SER A 158 -7.49 2.37 -26.56
C SER A 158 -8.43 3.37 -25.87
N LEU A 159 -7.92 4.25 -25.01
CA LEU A 159 -8.71 5.30 -24.38
C LEU A 159 -9.14 6.37 -25.40
N LEU A 160 -10.20 7.12 -25.10
CA LEU A 160 -10.71 8.16 -26.00
C LEU A 160 -9.70 9.30 -26.18
N ASN A 161 -8.98 9.67 -25.12
CA ASN A 161 -7.89 10.64 -25.18
C ASN A 161 -6.62 10.10 -24.47
N PRO A 162 -5.86 9.20 -25.13
CA PRO A 162 -4.76 8.49 -24.48
C PRO A 162 -3.71 9.42 -23.87
N LEU A 163 -3.40 10.53 -24.55
CA LEU A 163 -2.41 11.50 -24.06
C LEU A 163 -2.89 12.17 -22.77
N ARG A 164 -4.10 12.74 -22.76
CA ARG A 164 -4.63 13.44 -21.59
C ARG A 164 -4.87 12.48 -20.44
N ASP A 165 -5.56 11.37 -20.72
CA ASP A 165 -6.07 10.46 -19.69
C ASP A 165 -4.94 9.66 -19.04
N THR A 166 -3.92 9.28 -19.82
CA THR A 166 -2.77 8.54 -19.29
C THR A 166 -1.78 9.47 -18.62
N LEU A 167 -1.34 10.55 -19.28
CA LEU A 167 -0.33 11.46 -18.69
C LEU A 167 -0.86 12.16 -17.44
N GLY A 168 -2.17 12.46 -17.37
CA GLY A 168 -2.78 13.05 -16.17
C GLY A 168 -2.87 12.09 -14.98
N GLY A 169 -2.76 10.78 -15.20
CA GLY A 169 -2.82 9.76 -14.14
C GLY A 169 -1.46 9.14 -13.78
N LEU A 170 -0.41 9.41 -14.55
CA LEU A 170 0.94 8.95 -14.24
C LEU A 170 1.59 9.86 -13.19
N THR A 171 2.26 9.26 -12.22
CA THR A 171 2.88 9.97 -11.09
C THR A 171 4.38 10.21 -11.28
N ASP A 172 5.07 9.33 -12.03
CA ASP A 172 6.50 9.47 -12.31
C ASP A 172 6.74 10.01 -13.74
N PRO A 173 7.44 11.16 -13.89
CA PRO A 173 7.83 11.69 -15.20
C PRO A 173 8.61 10.71 -16.08
N LYS A 174 9.43 9.81 -15.50
CA LYS A 174 10.17 8.80 -16.27
C LYS A 174 9.24 7.78 -16.93
N VAL A 175 8.19 7.38 -16.21
CA VAL A 175 7.15 6.49 -16.74
C VAL A 175 6.38 7.19 -17.86
N ALA A 176 6.08 8.49 -17.70
CA ALA A 176 5.44 9.29 -18.74
C ALA A 176 6.27 9.35 -20.02
N VAL A 177 7.59 9.63 -19.92
CA VAL A 177 8.49 9.64 -21.09
C VAL A 177 8.51 8.27 -21.78
N LYS A 178 8.70 7.19 -21.01
CA LYS A 178 8.74 5.83 -21.55
C LYS A 178 7.44 5.45 -22.25
N TRP A 179 6.30 5.84 -21.68
CA TRP A 179 4.99 5.61 -22.28
C TRP A 179 4.79 6.39 -23.60
N VAL A 180 5.24 7.64 -23.68
CA VAL A 180 5.17 8.44 -24.93
C VAL A 180 6.01 7.79 -26.04
N CYS A 181 7.24 7.35 -25.72
CA CYS A 181 8.07 6.61 -26.68
C CYS A 181 7.35 5.36 -27.19
N ARG A 182 6.79 4.57 -26.28
CA ARG A 182 6.07 3.34 -26.62
C ARG A 182 4.83 3.60 -27.48
N ARG A 183 4.09 4.67 -27.19
CA ARG A 183 2.94 5.10 -28.00
C ARG A 183 3.36 5.48 -29.41
N ASN A 184 4.46 6.21 -29.57
CA ASN A 184 4.95 6.60 -30.89
C ASN A 184 5.35 5.38 -31.72
N GLU A 185 6.05 4.40 -31.12
CA GLU A 185 6.34 3.11 -31.77
C GLU A 185 5.05 2.39 -32.22
N TRP A 186 4.05 2.33 -31.34
CA TRP A 186 2.78 1.66 -31.64
C TRP A 186 2.04 2.32 -32.82
N ILE A 187 1.98 3.66 -32.85
CA ILE A 187 1.39 4.42 -33.96
C ILE A 187 2.13 4.11 -35.26
N LEU A 188 3.46 4.15 -35.25
CA LEU A 188 4.27 3.89 -36.45
C LEU A 188 4.14 2.45 -36.95
N SER A 189 3.90 1.47 -36.06
CA SER A 189 3.66 0.08 -36.43
C SER A 189 2.24 -0.24 -36.91
N SER A 190 1.31 0.71 -36.74
CA SER A 190 -0.12 0.55 -37.06
C SER A 190 -0.53 1.28 -38.36
N ILE A 191 0.44 1.89 -39.06
CA ILE A 191 0.31 2.53 -40.38
C ILE A 191 0.95 1.61 -41.42
#